data_AF-A0A8J6BFM8-F1
#
_entry.id   AF-A0A8J6BFM8-F1
#
_cell.length_a   1.000
_cell.length_b   1.000
_cell.length_c   1.000
_cell.angle_alpha   90.00
_cell.angle_beta   90.00
_cell.angle_gamma   90.00
#
_symmetry.space_group_name_H-M   'P 1'
#
loop_
_entity.id
_entity.type
_entity.pdbx_description
1 polymer ?
#
loop_
_entity_poly.entity_id
_entity_poly.type
_entity_poly.pdbx_seq_one_letter_code
_entity_poly.pdbx_strand_id
1 'polypeptide(L)'
;MASMAAFTLVAIDPDTESYEVGRPFIEKAGVAHKVDFREGKGLEKLDDLLAEEAAAGREAAFDFAFVDADKPNYTITPDPISSRWS
;
A
#
# COMPACT_ATOMS: atom_id res chain seq x y z
N MET A 1 -4.99 12.09 27.19
CA MET A 1 -5.56 11.09 26.28
C MET A 1 -4.59 10.97 25.12
N ALA A 2 -3.94 9.82 24.93
CA ALA A 2 -3.08 9.63 23.76
C ALA A 2 -3.98 9.65 22.53
N SER A 3 -3.74 10.58 21.60
CA SER A 3 -4.24 10.44 20.25
C SER A 3 -3.64 9.12 19.73
N MET A 4 -4.47 8.09 19.55
CA MET A 4 -4.03 6.94 18.77
C MET A 4 -3.79 7.50 17.37
N ALA A 5 -2.55 7.53 16.92
CA ALA A 5 -2.23 7.91 15.55
C ALA A 5 -3.09 7.07 14.62
N ALA A 6 -3.99 7.72 13.88
CA ALA A 6 -4.77 7.07 12.85
C ALA A 6 -3.81 6.78 11.70
N PHE A 7 -3.53 5.50 11.46
CA PHE A 7 -2.79 5.06 10.28
C PHE A 7 -3.79 4.60 9.22
N THR A 8 -3.41 4.80 7.96
CA THR A 8 -4.11 4.29 6.79
C THR A 8 -3.16 3.34 6.06
N LEU A 9 -3.69 2.21 5.62
CA LEU A 9 -3.00 1.23 4.79
C LEU A 9 -3.54 1.34 3.36
N VAL A 10 -2.67 1.64 2.40
CA VAL A 10 -3.00 1.49 0.98
C VAL A 10 -2.63 0.06 0.58
N ALA A 11 -3.60 -0.71 0.10
CA ALA A 11 -3.42 -2.09 -0.35
C ALA A 11 -3.66 -2.15 -1.86
N ILE A 12 -2.70 -2.71 -2.61
CA ILE A 12 -2.77 -2.81 -4.07
C ILE A 12 -2.65 -4.28 -4.45
N ASP A 13 -3.64 -4.80 -5.16
CA ASP A 13 -3.64 -6.16 -5.70
C ASP A 13 -4.47 -6.21 -7.00
N PRO A 14 -4.05 -6.96 -8.04
CA PRO A 14 -4.89 -7.17 -9.22
C PRO A 14 -6.09 -8.10 -8.99
N ASP A 15 -6.09 -8.91 -7.92
CA ASP A 15 -7.14 -9.88 -7.62
C ASP A 15 -8.09 -9.38 -6.53
N THR A 16 -9.15 -8.69 -6.96
CA THR A 16 -10.22 -8.23 -6.08
C THR A 16 -10.96 -9.41 -5.41
N GLU A 17 -11.10 -10.56 -6.07
CA GLU A 17 -11.83 -11.70 -5.48
C GLU A 17 -11.12 -12.21 -4.22
N SER A 18 -9.80 -12.31 -4.27
CA SER A 18 -8.99 -12.69 -3.09
C SER A 18 -9.13 -11.69 -1.94
N TYR A 19 -9.15 -10.38 -2.24
CA TYR A 19 -9.41 -9.35 -1.22
C TYR A 19 -10.80 -9.50 -0.59
N GLU A 20 -11.83 -9.72 -1.40
CA GLU A 20 -13.21 -9.90 -0.96
C GLU A 20 -13.39 -11.16 -0.08
N VAL A 21 -12.64 -12.23 -0.34
CA VAL A 21 -12.60 -13.42 0.54
C VAL A 21 -12.03 -13.08 1.92
N GLY A 22 -11.00 -12.23 1.98
CA GLY A 22 -10.37 -11.78 3.23
C GLY A 22 -11.16 -10.69 3.98
N ARG A 23 -11.91 -9.85 3.26
CA ARG A 23 -12.58 -8.66 3.81
C ARG A 23 -13.46 -8.93 5.04
N PRO A 24 -14.28 -9.99 5.11
CA PRO A 24 -15.09 -10.29 6.29
C PRO A 24 -14.26 -10.48 7.57
N PHE A 25 -13.03 -10.98 7.46
CA PHE A 25 -12.13 -11.13 8.60
C PHE A 25 -11.55 -9.78 9.05
N ILE A 26 -11.22 -8.91 8.09
CA ILE A 26 -10.74 -7.54 8.35
C ILE A 26 -11.86 -6.69 8.99
N GLU A 27 -13.09 -6.83 8.50
CA GLU A 27 -14.29 -6.22 9.07
C GLU A 27 -14.54 -6.70 10.50
N LYS A 28 -14.48 -8.02 10.73
CA LYS A 28 -14.64 -8.62 12.06
C LYS A 28 -13.56 -8.15 13.05
N ALA A 29 -12.34 -7.88 12.57
CA ALA A 29 -11.27 -7.31 13.37
C ALA A 29 -11.46 -5.80 13.67
N GLY A 30 -12.45 -5.16 13.05
CA GLY A 30 -12.80 -3.75 13.29
C GLY A 30 -11.84 -2.76 12.64
N VAL A 31 -11.00 -3.19 11.69
CA VAL A 31 -9.95 -2.36 11.07
C VAL A 31 -10.15 -2.09 9.59
N ALA A 32 -11.25 -2.57 8.99
CA ALA A 32 -11.54 -2.37 7.56
C ALA A 32 -11.52 -0.89 7.13
N HIS A 33 -11.95 0.03 8.01
CA HIS A 33 -11.92 1.47 7.77
C HIS A 33 -10.50 2.08 7.60
N LYS A 34 -9.44 1.31 7.89
CA LYS A 34 -8.06 1.73 7.69
C LYS A 34 -7.50 1.30 6.35
N VAL A 35 -8.20 0.43 5.61
CA VAL A 35 -7.71 -0.16 4.37
C VAL A 35 -8.31 0.59 3.18
N ASP A 36 -7.45 1.26 2.43
CA ASP A 36 -7.74 1.80 1.10
C ASP A 36 -7.27 0.79 0.06
N PHE A 37 -8.18 -0.08 -0.39
CA PHE A 37 -7.87 -1.10 -1.40
C PHE A 37 -8.01 -0.53 -2.81
N ARG A 38 -6.98 -0.72 -3.63
CA ARG A 38 -6.91 -0.26 -5.02
C ARG A 38 -6.60 -1.43 -5.94
N GLU A 39 -7.59 -1.82 -6.72
CA GLU A 39 -7.42 -2.87 -7.72
C GLU A 39 -6.46 -2.43 -8.84
N GLY A 40 -5.50 -3.30 -9.19
CA GLY A 40 -4.63 -3.09 -10.34
C GLY A 40 -3.22 -3.66 -10.15
N LYS A 41 -2.37 -3.47 -11.15
CA LYS A 41 -0.96 -3.90 -11.08
C LYS A 41 -0.16 -2.97 -10.16
N GLY A 42 0.72 -3.59 -9.36
CA GLY A 42 1.53 -2.89 -8.36
C GLY A 42 2.28 -1.66 -8.87
N LEU A 43 3.02 -1.78 -9.99
CA LEU A 43 3.78 -0.64 -10.53
C LEU A 43 2.90 0.48 -11.08
N GLU A 44 1.86 0.14 -11.83
CA GLU A 44 0.95 1.13 -12.42
C GLU A 44 0.28 1.95 -11.30
N LYS A 45 -0.16 1.28 -10.22
CA LYS A 45 -0.75 1.94 -9.06
C LYS A 45 0.26 2.68 -8.19
N LEU A 46 1.52 2.24 -8.16
CA LEU A 46 2.58 2.99 -7.48
C LEU A 46 2.86 4.31 -8.21
N ASP A 47 2.90 4.31 -9.53
CA ASP A 47 3.08 5.53 -10.32
C ASP A 47 1.91 6.52 -10.10
N ASP A 48 0.66 6.03 -10.14
CA ASP A 48 -0.54 6.82 -9.82
C ASP A 48 -0.42 7.46 -8.42
N LEU A 49 -0.04 6.65 -7.42
CA LEU A 49 0.08 7.07 -6.03
C LEU A 49 1.18 8.11 -5.83
N LEU A 50 2.35 7.93 -6.47
CA LEU A 50 3.43 8.92 -6.41
C LEU A 50 3.00 10.25 -7.03
N ALA A 51 2.24 10.24 -8.13
CA ALA A 51 1.71 11.45 -8.74
C ALA A 51 0.67 12.14 -7.83
N GLU A 52 -0.23 11.38 -7.19
CA GLU A 52 -1.21 11.88 -6.22
C GLU A 52 -0.53 12.57 -5.03
N GLU A 53 0.46 11.92 -4.42
CA GLU A 53 1.20 12.45 -3.27
C GLU A 53 2.02 13.69 -3.65
N ALA A 54 2.66 13.69 -4.83
CA ALA A 54 3.37 14.85 -5.35
C ALA A 54 2.44 16.04 -5.59
N ALA A 55 1.25 15.80 -6.18
CA ALA A 55 0.24 16.85 -6.38
C ALA A 55 -0.31 17.41 -5.05
N ALA A 56 -0.34 16.58 -4.00
CA ALA A 56 -0.70 16.99 -2.65
C ALA A 56 0.45 17.67 -1.88
N GLY A 57 1.66 17.76 -2.46
CA GLY A 57 2.84 18.32 -1.81
C GLY A 57 3.34 17.49 -0.63
N ARG A 58 3.05 16.18 -0.60
CA ARG A 58 3.44 15.26 0.47
C ARG A 58 4.65 14.43 0.03
N GLU A 59 5.85 14.89 0.40
CA GLU A 59 7.06 14.08 0.28
C GLU A 59 7.19 13.11 1.46
N ALA A 60 7.68 11.90 1.21
CA ALA A 60 7.80 10.84 2.23
C ALA A 60 6.48 10.50 2.95
N ALA A 61 5.38 10.41 2.19
CA ALA A 61 4.03 10.19 2.72
C ALA A 61 3.80 8.82 3.39
N PHE A 62 4.74 7.88 3.28
CA PHE A 62 4.64 6.52 3.79
C PHE A 62 5.72 6.21 4.81
N ASP A 63 5.33 5.68 5.97
CA ASP A 63 6.26 5.24 7.03
C ASP A 63 6.85 3.85 6.76
N PHE A 64 6.12 3.00 6.04
CA PHE A 64 6.46 1.59 5.82
C PHE A 64 5.83 1.07 4.51
N ALA A 65 6.54 0.15 3.84
CA ALA A 65 6.05 -0.56 2.68
C ALA A 65 6.33 -2.06 2.82
N PHE A 66 5.34 -2.89 2.49
CA PHE A 66 5.46 -4.35 2.43
C PHE A 66 5.17 -4.81 0.99
N VAL A 67 6.12 -5.51 0.38
CA VAL A 67 6.03 -5.97 -1.01
C VAL A 67 6.06 -7.50 -1.02
N ASP A 68 4.88 -8.11 -1.14
CA ASP A 68 4.68 -9.54 -1.37
C ASP A 68 3.83 -9.73 -2.64
N ALA A 69 4.49 -9.59 -3.80
CA ALA A 69 3.86 -9.51 -5.11
C ALA A 69 4.71 -10.24 -6.16
N ASP A 70 4.73 -9.73 -7.39
CA ASP A 70 5.51 -10.28 -8.51
C ASP A 70 7.03 -10.23 -8.25
N LYS A 71 7.59 -11.36 -7.81
CA LYS A 71 9.01 -11.52 -7.41
C LYS A 71 10.01 -11.10 -8.51
N PRO A 72 9.83 -11.48 -9.78
CA PRO A 72 10.63 -10.96 -10.90
C PRO A 72 10.74 -9.43 -10.96
N ASN A 73 9.71 -8.70 -10.52
CA ASN A 73 9.65 -7.25 -10.63
C ASN A 73 10.27 -6.51 -9.42
N TYR A 74 10.78 -7.24 -8.43
CA TYR A 74 11.40 -6.65 -7.24
C TYR A 74 12.71 -5.91 -7.56
N THR A 75 13.35 -6.21 -8.69
CA THR A 75 14.59 -5.59 -9.13
C THR A 75 14.39 -4.37 -10.03
N ILE A 76 13.16 -4.12 -10.49
CA ILE A 76 12.82 -3.01 -11.39
C ILE A 76 12.26 -1.81 -10.62
N THR A 77 11.88 -1.96 -9.35
CA THR A 77 11.55 -0.81 -8.51
C THR A 77 12.72 0.18 -8.55
N PRO A 78 12.55 1.41 -9.10
CA PRO A 78 13.59 2.42 -8.98
C PRO A 78 13.95 2.55 -7.50
N ASP A 79 15.23 2.65 -7.20
CA ASP A 79 15.83 2.49 -5.87
C ASP A 79 15.62 3.72 -4.98
N PRO A 80 14.61 3.68 -4.07
CA PRO A 80 14.82 4.18 -2.71
C PRO A 80 14.41 3.16 -1.63
N ILE A 81 13.84 2.01 -2.00
CA ILE A 81 13.35 0.98 -1.06
C ILE A 81 14.40 -0.11 -0.80
N SER A 82 15.22 -0.49 -1.79
CA SER A 82 16.21 -1.58 -1.65
C SER A 82 17.49 -1.13 -0.93
N SER A 83 17.93 0.12 -1.13
CA SER A 83 19.15 0.68 -0.53
C SER A 83 19.12 0.88 0.99
N ARG A 84 17.98 0.67 1.66
CA ARG A 84 17.84 0.80 3.13
C ARG A 84 17.98 -0.51 3.91
N TRP A 85 18.13 -1.65 3.22
CA TRP A 85 18.23 -2.98 3.83
C TRP A 85 19.47 -3.75 3.36
N SER A 86 20.64 -3.10 3.38
CA SER A 86 21.97 -3.72 3.36
C SER A 86 22.72 -3.45 4.66
#